data_AF-A0A7C5TGY5-F1
#
_entry.id   AF-A0A7C5TGY5-F1
#
_cell.length_a   1.000
_cell.length_b   1.000
_cell.length_c   1.000
_cell.angle_alpha   90.00
_cell.angle_beta   90.00
_cell.angle_gamma   90.00
#
_symmetry.space_group_name_H-M   'P 1'
#
loop_
_entity.id
_entity.type
_entity.pdbx_description
1 polymer ?
#
loop_
_entity_poly.entity_id
_entity_poly.type
_entity_poly.pdbx_seq_one_letter_code
_entity_poly.pdbx_strand_id
1 'polypeptide(L)'
;MAIAFRTPVVIVLGRVGNELATWSANEGVSVLGNVLGIELLEELKVEKQITGHLAIASFGQYIIKAVDMGSRYGSYTLSGDALVRIPSRGNVDLKRYNDWFTIRNTFILIGDPASGYVNDYYPIICPYRVGDTLFINTGYTSASNVRVILTILGLLRNYASGGSISATCMCRIPSMPLEVALIISNKYLLFRTYMNEARTTPGNKYLVLLTKGGNVVSKYSTSNEPLNLVTNLLNEIRNL
;
A
#
# COMPACT_ATOMS: atom_id res chain seq x y z
N MET A 1 -9.91 2.92 9.63
CA MET A 1 -10.99 3.94 9.56
C MET A 1 -10.73 4.74 8.29
N ALA A 2 -11.76 5.32 7.64
CA ALA A 2 -11.56 6.18 6.47
C ALA A 2 -11.81 7.64 6.86
N ILE A 3 -10.88 8.54 6.57
CA ILE A 3 -11.10 10.00 6.63
C ILE A 3 -11.30 10.54 5.21
N ALA A 4 -12.05 11.62 5.07
CA ALA A 4 -12.42 12.20 3.77
C ALA A 4 -12.08 13.69 3.71
N PHE A 5 -11.62 14.14 2.55
CA PHE A 5 -11.23 15.52 2.26
C PHE A 5 -11.77 15.94 0.90
N ARG A 6 -12.34 17.16 0.79
CA ARG A 6 -12.77 17.68 -0.52
C ARG A 6 -11.57 18.09 -1.36
N THR A 7 -11.54 17.68 -2.62
CA THR A 7 -10.46 18.01 -3.57
C THR A 7 -10.74 19.34 -4.29
N PRO A 8 -9.70 20.10 -4.70
CA PRO A 8 -8.28 19.83 -4.53
C PRO A 8 -7.81 19.99 -3.07
N VAL A 9 -6.95 19.08 -2.62
CA VAL A 9 -6.43 19.11 -1.25
C VAL A 9 -5.00 18.62 -1.18
N VAL A 10 -4.27 19.17 -0.20
CA VAL A 10 -2.99 18.65 0.25
C VAL A 10 -3.09 18.37 1.74
N ILE A 11 -2.74 17.15 2.11
CA ILE A 11 -2.74 16.67 3.49
C ILE A 11 -1.34 16.23 3.88
N VAL A 12 -0.98 16.44 5.13
CA VAL A 12 0.24 15.92 5.74
C VAL A 12 -0.15 14.91 6.80
N LEU A 13 0.46 13.72 6.75
CA LEU A 13 0.27 12.67 7.74
C LEU A 13 1.47 12.65 8.68
N GLY A 14 1.21 12.53 9.98
CA GLY A 14 2.22 12.50 11.03
C GLY A 14 1.66 11.92 12.32
N ARG A 15 2.44 11.94 13.40
CA ARG A 15 1.99 11.55 14.74
C ARG A 15 1.57 12.76 15.58
N VAL A 16 0.48 12.66 16.33
CA VAL A 16 0.17 13.56 17.46
C VAL A 16 -0.03 12.69 18.70
N GLY A 17 0.80 12.86 19.73
CA GLY A 17 0.79 11.94 20.88
C GLY A 17 1.06 10.51 20.44
N ASN A 18 0.17 9.56 20.71
CA ASN A 18 0.30 8.16 20.27
C ASN A 18 -0.61 7.81 19.08
N GLU A 19 -1.12 8.82 18.39
CA GLU A 19 -2.14 8.65 17.36
C GLU A 19 -1.65 9.13 16.01
N LEU A 20 -2.10 8.45 14.95
CA LEU A 20 -1.91 8.94 13.59
C LEU A 20 -2.81 10.15 13.40
N ALA A 21 -2.28 11.21 12.83
CA ALA A 21 -3.00 12.43 12.56
C ALA A 21 -2.75 12.91 11.14
N THR A 22 -3.69 13.73 10.69
CA THR A 22 -3.60 14.44 9.42
C THR A 22 -3.66 15.93 9.67
N TRP A 23 -2.99 16.72 8.84
CA TRP A 23 -3.19 18.15 8.77
C TRP A 23 -3.54 18.55 7.34
N SER A 24 -4.48 19.46 7.18
CA SER A 24 -4.69 20.18 5.92
C SER A 24 -4.83 21.68 6.19
N ALA A 25 -4.51 22.51 5.19
CA ALA A 25 -4.62 23.95 5.33
C ALA A 25 -6.06 24.43 5.60
N ASN A 26 -7.06 23.68 5.12
CA ASN A 26 -8.47 24.06 5.23
C ASN A 26 -9.14 23.51 6.49
N GLU A 27 -8.73 22.31 6.94
CA GLU A 27 -9.41 21.58 8.02
C GLU A 27 -8.58 21.52 9.31
N GLY A 28 -7.35 22.01 9.30
CA GLY A 28 -6.45 21.94 10.46
C GLY A 28 -6.01 20.50 10.76
N VAL A 29 -5.73 20.21 12.02
CA VAL A 29 -5.30 18.88 12.48
C VAL A 29 -6.53 18.00 12.78
N SER A 30 -6.58 16.81 12.18
CA SER A 30 -7.58 15.77 12.43
C SER A 30 -6.90 14.48 12.86
N VAL A 31 -7.21 14.01 14.07
CA VAL A 31 -6.68 12.77 14.63
C VAL A 31 -7.44 11.57 14.06
N LEU A 32 -6.71 10.57 13.55
CA LEU A 32 -7.25 9.34 12.95
C LEU A 32 -7.38 8.18 13.94
N GLY A 33 -6.80 8.34 15.13
CA GLY A 33 -6.78 7.35 16.21
C GLY A 33 -5.47 6.59 16.32
N ASN A 34 -5.38 5.76 17.35
CA ASN A 34 -4.24 4.89 17.60
C ASN A 34 -4.14 3.78 16.53
N VAL A 35 -2.98 3.69 15.89
CA VAL A 35 -2.60 2.51 15.11
C VAL A 35 -1.87 1.58 16.07
N LEU A 36 -2.65 0.72 16.75
CA LEU A 36 -2.28 -0.14 17.89
C LEU A 36 -0.77 -0.44 18.02
N GLY A 37 -0.08 0.29 18.90
CA GLY A 37 1.29 -0.03 19.31
C GLY A 37 2.36 0.18 18.24
N ILE A 38 2.04 0.89 17.15
CA ILE A 38 3.00 1.16 16.08
C ILE A 38 3.66 2.50 16.33
N GLU A 39 4.97 2.47 16.51
CA GLU A 39 5.77 3.68 16.61
C GLU A 39 5.71 4.44 15.29
N LEU A 40 5.11 5.62 15.34
CA LEU A 40 5.22 6.64 14.30
C LEU A 40 6.29 7.61 14.77
N LEU A 41 7.41 7.63 14.06
CA LEU A 41 8.61 8.31 14.55
C LEU A 41 8.60 9.83 14.39
N GLU A 42 7.81 10.35 13.45
CA GLU A 42 7.81 11.76 13.09
C GLU A 42 6.53 12.44 13.59
N GLU A 43 6.72 13.46 14.42
CA GLU A 43 5.61 14.27 14.91
C GLU A 43 5.07 15.19 13.80
N LEU A 44 3.76 15.27 13.75
CA LEU A 44 3.05 16.27 12.99
C LEU A 44 3.22 17.61 13.72
N LYS A 45 4.02 18.50 13.14
CA LYS A 45 4.20 19.87 13.65
C LYS A 45 3.74 20.86 12.60
N VAL A 46 3.01 21.87 13.05
CA VAL A 46 2.44 22.94 12.21
C VAL A 46 2.84 24.26 12.86
N GLU A 47 4.11 24.62 12.70
CA GLU A 47 4.67 25.86 13.23
C GLU A 47 5.14 26.75 12.07
N LYS A 48 6.39 27.23 12.10
CA LYS A 48 7.02 27.94 10.99
C LYS A 48 7.19 27.05 9.75
N GLN A 49 7.28 25.74 9.94
CA GLN A 49 7.34 24.72 8.90
C GLN A 49 6.43 23.56 9.26
N ILE A 50 5.84 22.92 8.25
CA ILE A 50 5.02 21.73 8.42
C ILE A 50 5.90 20.49 8.29
N THR A 51 5.88 19.61 9.30
CA THR A 51 6.64 18.35 9.32
C THR A 51 5.71 17.16 9.55
N GLY A 52 6.13 15.99 9.09
CA GLY A 52 5.39 14.74 9.25
C GLY A 52 6.11 13.59 8.55
N HIS A 53 5.38 12.50 8.31
CA HIS A 53 5.87 11.34 7.57
C HIS A 53 5.74 11.51 6.07
N LEU A 54 4.55 11.92 5.63
CA LEU A 54 4.15 11.86 4.24
C LEU A 54 3.21 13.03 3.93
N ALA A 55 3.41 13.68 2.80
CA ALA A 55 2.41 14.58 2.23
C ALA A 55 1.71 13.89 1.06
N ILE A 56 0.39 14.04 0.99
CA ILE A 56 -0.45 13.55 -0.11
C ILE A 56 -1.18 14.74 -0.73
N ALA A 57 -1.10 14.86 -2.05
CA ALA A 57 -1.87 15.82 -2.83
C ALA A 57 -2.86 15.08 -3.72
N SER A 58 -4.09 15.59 -3.81
CA SER A 58 -5.11 15.08 -4.72
C SER A 58 -5.69 16.24 -5.51
N PHE A 59 -5.51 16.21 -6.83
CA PHE A 59 -5.91 17.26 -7.75
C PHE A 59 -6.38 16.65 -9.08
N GLY A 60 -7.30 17.32 -9.79
CA GLY A 60 -7.84 16.81 -11.06
C GLY A 60 -8.65 15.51 -10.92
N GLN A 61 -9.00 14.87 -12.04
CA GLN A 61 -9.66 13.56 -12.01
C GLN A 61 -8.58 12.45 -11.90
N TYR A 62 -8.66 11.61 -10.86
CA TYR A 62 -7.84 10.40 -10.64
C TYR A 62 -6.35 10.58 -10.31
N ILE A 63 -5.84 11.79 -10.07
CA ILE A 63 -4.43 11.98 -9.70
C ILE A 63 -4.30 12.11 -8.19
N ILE A 64 -3.57 11.17 -7.59
CA ILE A 64 -3.08 11.22 -6.23
C ILE A 64 -1.56 11.22 -6.31
N LYS A 65 -0.93 12.14 -5.59
CA LYS A 65 0.53 12.21 -5.49
C LYS A 65 0.97 12.18 -4.04
N ALA A 66 2.16 11.67 -3.81
CA ALA A 66 2.76 11.60 -2.50
C ALA A 66 4.25 11.97 -2.53
N VAL A 67 4.73 12.47 -1.41
CA VAL A 67 6.16 12.71 -1.16
C VAL A 67 6.45 12.37 0.31
N ASP A 68 7.56 11.69 0.53
CA ASP A 68 8.04 11.42 1.88
C ASP A 68 8.67 12.71 2.44
N MET A 69 8.32 13.07 3.68
CA MET A 69 8.72 14.34 4.28
C MET A 69 10.00 14.24 5.12
N GLY A 70 10.88 13.28 4.80
CA GLY A 70 12.12 13.03 5.54
C GLY A 70 11.97 11.99 6.64
N SER A 71 11.04 11.05 6.50
CA SER A 71 10.80 10.07 7.56
C SER A 71 12.04 9.20 7.80
N ARG A 72 12.38 8.94 9.07
CA ARG A 72 13.61 8.21 9.47
C ARG A 72 13.89 6.92 8.68
N TYR A 73 12.87 6.14 8.37
CA TYR A 73 13.00 4.89 7.61
C TYR A 73 12.36 4.97 6.21
N GLY A 74 11.94 6.15 5.77
CA GLY A 74 11.31 6.36 4.48
C GLY A 74 9.87 5.84 4.39
N SER A 75 9.25 6.14 3.25
CA SER A 75 7.93 5.64 2.88
C SER A 75 8.05 4.88 1.56
N TYR A 76 7.27 3.80 1.41
CA TYR A 76 7.36 2.90 0.28
C TYR A 76 5.97 2.60 -0.30
N THR A 77 5.89 2.31 -1.59
CA THR A 77 4.66 1.86 -2.25
C THR A 77 4.95 0.73 -3.22
N LEU A 78 3.94 -0.07 -3.57
CA LEU A 78 4.10 -1.04 -4.64
C LEU A 78 4.01 -0.34 -6.00
N SER A 79 4.95 -0.65 -6.88
CA SER A 79 4.94 -0.21 -8.27
C SER A 79 5.35 -1.37 -9.17
N GLY A 80 4.39 -1.93 -9.89
CA GLY A 80 4.62 -3.10 -10.74
C GLY A 80 4.98 -4.32 -9.91
N ASP A 81 6.23 -4.76 -10.01
CA ASP A 81 6.77 -5.98 -9.41
C ASP A 81 7.64 -5.73 -8.15
N ALA A 82 7.75 -4.48 -7.70
CA ALA A 82 8.64 -4.12 -6.59
C ALA A 82 8.02 -3.15 -5.60
N LEU A 83 8.51 -3.21 -4.37
CA LEU A 83 8.35 -2.15 -3.38
C LEU A 83 9.35 -1.05 -3.70
N VAL A 84 8.84 0.14 -4.03
CA VAL A 84 9.64 1.30 -4.42
C VAL A 84 9.57 2.37 -3.35
N ARG A 85 10.71 3.01 -3.09
CA ARG A 85 10.79 4.12 -2.15
C ARG A 85 10.14 5.37 -2.76
N ILE A 86 9.25 5.99 -2.00
CA ILE A 86 8.71 7.31 -2.34
C ILE A 86 9.85 8.33 -2.15
N PRO A 87 10.14 9.18 -3.15
CA PRO A 87 11.16 10.22 -3.04
C PRO A 87 10.96 11.08 -1.78
N SER A 88 12.05 11.27 -1.05
CA SER A 88 12.07 12.05 0.19
C SER A 88 12.54 13.46 -0.06
N ARG A 89 11.84 14.45 0.50
CA ARG A 89 12.19 15.87 0.45
C ARG A 89 11.91 16.49 1.82
N GLY A 90 12.93 17.01 2.50
CA GLY A 90 12.78 17.62 3.83
C GLY A 90 12.04 18.97 3.81
N ASN A 91 12.16 19.73 2.71
CA ASN A 91 11.49 21.02 2.52
C ASN A 91 10.55 20.93 1.32
N VAL A 92 9.30 20.54 1.54
CA VAL A 92 8.28 20.39 0.50
C VAL A 92 7.44 21.66 0.41
N ASP A 93 7.42 22.30 -0.75
CA ASP A 93 6.38 23.28 -1.07
C ASP A 93 5.08 22.54 -1.40
N LEU A 94 4.13 22.61 -0.47
CA LEU A 94 2.80 21.98 -0.58
C LEU A 94 1.97 22.53 -1.74
N LYS A 95 2.38 23.63 -2.39
CA LYS A 95 1.72 24.16 -3.60
C LYS A 95 2.33 23.64 -4.90
N ARG A 96 3.51 22.98 -4.85
CA ARG A 96 4.24 22.49 -6.04
C ARG A 96 4.31 20.96 -6.05
N TYR A 97 3.22 20.35 -6.46
CA TYR A 97 3.02 18.89 -6.48
C TYR A 97 3.34 18.22 -7.83
N ASN A 98 3.78 18.96 -8.86
CA ASN A 98 4.08 18.37 -10.17
C ASN A 98 5.17 17.30 -10.11
N ASP A 99 6.19 17.51 -9.28
CA ASP A 99 7.32 16.59 -9.14
C ASP A 99 7.08 15.45 -8.13
N TRP A 100 5.91 15.43 -7.49
CA TRP A 100 5.61 14.40 -6.49
C TRP A 100 5.33 13.07 -7.16
N PHE A 101 5.59 11.99 -6.41
CA PHE A 101 5.43 10.63 -6.92
C PHE A 101 3.94 10.32 -7.10
N THR A 102 3.56 9.82 -8.28
CA THR A 102 2.16 9.50 -8.55
C THR A 102 1.80 8.15 -7.95
N ILE A 103 0.79 8.12 -7.09
CA ILE A 103 0.28 6.92 -6.43
C ILE A 103 -0.94 6.44 -7.21
N ARG A 104 -0.95 5.16 -7.61
CA ARG A 104 -2.02 4.57 -8.43
C ARG A 104 -2.52 3.27 -7.81
N ASN A 105 -3.69 3.33 -7.15
CA ASN A 105 -4.37 2.15 -6.58
C ASN A 105 -3.44 1.24 -5.77
N THR A 106 -2.53 1.83 -4.99
CA THR A 106 -1.56 1.09 -4.19
C THR A 106 -1.54 1.67 -2.78
N PHE A 107 -1.21 0.82 -1.80
CA PHE A 107 -0.94 1.30 -0.45
C PHE A 107 0.41 1.99 -0.39
N ILE A 108 0.59 2.80 0.64
CA ILE A 108 1.84 3.40 1.06
C ILE A 108 2.16 2.80 2.44
N LEU A 109 3.32 2.19 2.55
CA LEU A 109 3.92 1.71 3.78
C LEU A 109 4.78 2.82 4.37
N ILE A 110 4.61 3.15 5.65
CA ILE A 110 5.55 4.02 6.36
C ILE A 110 6.58 3.13 7.05
N GLY A 111 7.86 3.33 6.75
CA GLY A 111 8.96 2.50 7.21
C GLY A 111 9.45 1.49 6.17
N ASP A 112 10.69 1.05 6.37
CA ASP A 112 11.38 0.11 5.48
C ASP A 112 11.40 -1.30 6.09
N PRO A 113 10.77 -2.29 5.43
CA PRO A 113 10.83 -3.70 5.86
C PRO A 113 12.24 -4.29 5.95
N ALA A 114 13.23 -3.67 5.29
CA ALA A 114 14.62 -4.10 5.28
C ALA A 114 15.51 -3.37 6.30
N SER A 115 15.06 -2.26 6.91
CA SER A 115 15.93 -1.39 7.71
C SER A 115 16.11 -1.83 9.18
N GLY A 116 15.77 -3.08 9.52
CA GLY A 116 15.85 -3.58 10.89
C GLY A 116 14.93 -2.85 11.87
N TYR A 117 13.77 -2.40 11.39
CA TYR A 117 12.76 -1.73 12.22
C TYR A 117 12.42 -2.60 13.44
N VAL A 118 12.50 -2.02 14.64
CA VAL A 118 12.32 -2.74 15.92
C VAL A 118 10.89 -3.22 16.11
N ASN A 119 9.93 -2.56 15.46
CA ASN A 119 8.53 -2.93 15.54
C ASN A 119 8.17 -3.92 14.42
N ASP A 120 7.56 -5.04 14.81
CA ASP A 120 7.06 -6.06 13.89
C ASP A 120 5.90 -5.59 13.00
N TYR A 121 5.48 -4.32 13.11
CA TYR A 121 4.33 -3.75 12.42
C TYR A 121 4.66 -2.39 11.79
N TYR A 122 4.06 -2.15 10.63
CA TYR A 122 4.21 -0.96 9.83
C TYR A 122 2.85 -0.29 9.60
N PRO A 123 2.75 1.04 9.73
CA PRO A 123 1.56 1.76 9.30
C PRO A 123 1.38 1.64 7.79
N ILE A 124 0.13 1.47 7.37
CA ILE A 124 -0.26 1.51 5.96
C ILE A 124 -1.30 2.60 5.73
N ILE A 125 -1.12 3.32 4.63
CA ILE A 125 -2.00 4.38 4.16
C ILE A 125 -2.46 4.00 2.75
N CYS A 126 -3.75 3.99 2.51
CA CYS A 126 -4.31 3.67 1.20
C CYS A 126 -5.22 4.82 0.75
N PRO A 127 -4.66 5.78 -0.02
CA PRO A 127 -5.45 6.88 -0.55
C PRO A 127 -6.29 6.41 -1.74
N TYR A 128 -7.54 6.83 -1.80
CA TYR A 128 -8.42 6.57 -2.94
C TYR A 128 -9.39 7.73 -3.15
N ARG A 129 -10.01 7.78 -4.33
CA ARG A 129 -10.98 8.83 -4.66
C ARG A 129 -12.36 8.27 -4.97
N VAL A 130 -13.37 9.05 -4.62
CA VAL A 130 -14.75 8.90 -5.12
C VAL A 130 -15.24 10.30 -5.49
N GLY A 131 -15.43 10.56 -6.78
CA GLY A 131 -15.79 11.88 -7.29
C GLY A 131 -14.75 12.97 -6.93
N ASP A 132 -15.24 14.04 -6.33
CA ASP A 132 -14.47 15.19 -5.86
C ASP A 132 -13.88 15.01 -4.45
N THR A 133 -13.98 13.80 -3.87
CA THR A 133 -13.54 13.53 -2.50
C THR A 133 -12.35 12.57 -2.49
N LEU A 134 -11.30 12.95 -1.76
CA LEU A 134 -10.17 12.09 -1.40
C LEU A 134 -10.52 11.39 -0.10
N PHE A 135 -10.36 10.07 -0.07
CA PHE A 135 -10.47 9.27 1.12
C PHE A 135 -9.12 8.65 1.45
N ILE A 136 -8.82 8.54 2.74
CA ILE A 136 -7.63 7.87 3.24
C ILE A 136 -8.06 6.74 4.16
N ASN A 137 -7.85 5.51 3.72
CA ASN A 137 -7.93 4.36 4.63
C ASN A 137 -6.58 4.16 5.30
N THR A 138 -6.60 3.91 6.61
CA THR A 138 -5.39 3.62 7.39
C THR A 138 -5.51 2.29 8.12
N GLY A 139 -4.36 1.73 8.46
CA GLY A 139 -4.26 0.46 9.16
C GLY A 139 -2.82 0.09 9.46
N TYR A 140 -2.59 -1.19 9.65
CA TYR A 140 -1.23 -1.72 9.80
C TYR A 140 -1.03 -3.08 9.16
N THR A 141 0.23 -3.43 8.97
CA THR A 141 0.65 -4.72 8.46
C THR A 141 1.93 -5.18 9.15
N SER A 142 2.10 -6.48 9.36
CA SER A 142 3.29 -7.04 9.99
C SER A 142 4.46 -7.20 9.00
N ALA A 143 5.68 -7.21 9.53
CA ALA A 143 6.89 -7.53 8.77
C ALA A 143 6.78 -8.87 8.05
N SER A 144 6.17 -9.86 8.71
CA SER A 144 5.92 -11.19 8.15
C SER A 144 5.01 -11.12 6.92
N ASN A 145 3.90 -10.39 7.01
CA ASN A 145 2.97 -10.22 5.88
C ASN A 145 3.65 -9.57 4.68
N VAL A 146 4.43 -8.50 4.92
CA VAL A 146 5.18 -7.81 3.86
C VAL A 146 6.20 -8.76 3.22
N ARG A 147 6.97 -9.52 4.01
CA ARG A 147 7.95 -10.49 3.49
C ARG A 147 7.31 -11.58 2.63
N VAL A 148 6.13 -12.08 3.00
CA VAL A 148 5.39 -13.04 2.16
C VAL A 148 5.05 -12.42 0.82
N ILE A 149 4.53 -11.20 0.79
CA ILE A 149 4.16 -10.49 -0.44
C ILE A 149 5.38 -10.25 -1.33
N LEU A 150 6.49 -9.76 -0.76
CA LEU A 150 7.73 -9.51 -1.49
C LEU A 150 8.32 -10.82 -2.04
N THR A 151 8.24 -11.91 -1.28
CA THR A 151 8.65 -13.24 -1.76
C THR A 151 7.79 -13.70 -2.92
N ILE A 152 6.46 -13.56 -2.83
CA ILE A 152 5.55 -13.90 -3.93
C ILE A 152 5.86 -13.05 -5.17
N LEU A 153 6.02 -11.74 -5.03
CA LEU A 153 6.41 -10.86 -6.14
C LEU A 153 7.73 -11.33 -6.79
N GLY A 154 8.75 -11.64 -5.98
CA GLY A 154 10.03 -12.15 -6.45
C GLY A 154 9.91 -13.50 -7.19
N LEU A 155 9.09 -14.43 -6.67
CA LEU A 155 8.80 -15.70 -7.34
C LEU A 155 8.13 -15.47 -8.69
N LEU A 156 7.05 -14.69 -8.73
CA LEU A 156 6.35 -14.40 -9.97
C LEU A 156 7.28 -13.72 -10.99
N ARG A 157 8.14 -12.79 -10.55
CA ARG A 157 9.12 -12.09 -11.39
C ARG A 157 10.10 -13.03 -12.05
N ASN A 158 10.64 -13.97 -11.28
CA ASN A 158 11.57 -14.98 -11.81
C ASN A 158 10.90 -15.90 -12.85
N TYR A 159 9.57 -15.98 -12.85
CA TYR A 159 8.79 -16.80 -13.78
C TYR A 159 8.15 -15.98 -14.92
N ALA A 160 8.37 -14.66 -14.96
CA ALA A 160 7.76 -13.75 -15.94
C ALA A 160 8.49 -13.70 -17.30
N SER A 161 9.23 -14.74 -17.69
CA SER A 161 9.86 -14.80 -19.01
C SER A 161 8.79 -14.74 -20.12
N GLY A 162 8.64 -13.57 -20.76
CA GLY A 162 7.59 -13.32 -21.76
C GLY A 162 6.23 -12.91 -21.20
N GLY A 163 6.15 -12.54 -19.91
CA GLY A 163 4.92 -12.09 -19.25
C GLY A 163 5.03 -10.70 -18.61
N SER A 164 3.97 -10.29 -17.93
CA SER A 164 3.94 -9.07 -17.12
C SER A 164 3.42 -9.35 -15.71
N ILE A 165 3.83 -8.52 -14.76
CA ILE A 165 3.36 -8.58 -13.38
C ILE A 165 2.62 -7.29 -13.07
N SER A 166 1.50 -7.44 -12.38
CA SER A 166 0.73 -6.33 -11.86
C SER A 166 0.46 -6.55 -10.38
N ALA A 167 0.60 -5.49 -9.59
CA ALA A 167 0.18 -5.46 -8.20
C ALA A 167 -0.76 -4.27 -8.00
N THR A 168 -1.94 -4.53 -7.43
CA THR A 168 -2.96 -3.51 -7.17
C THR A 168 -3.58 -3.73 -5.80
N CYS A 169 -3.79 -2.63 -5.07
CA CYS A 169 -4.44 -2.63 -3.78
C CYS A 169 -5.80 -1.94 -3.88
N MET A 170 -6.86 -2.62 -3.43
CA MET A 170 -8.20 -2.06 -3.38
C MET A 170 -8.36 -1.13 -2.17
N CYS A 171 -7.78 0.08 -2.25
CA CYS A 171 -7.74 1.05 -1.16
C CYS A 171 -9.11 1.48 -0.63
N ARG A 172 -10.18 1.33 -1.42
CA ARG A 172 -11.55 1.63 -1.00
C ARG A 172 -12.09 0.63 0.03
N ILE A 173 -11.59 -0.60 0.04
CA ILE A 173 -12.03 -1.65 0.96
C ILE A 173 -11.18 -1.56 2.24
N PRO A 174 -11.77 -1.49 3.45
CA PRO A 174 -11.01 -1.28 4.69
C PRO A 174 -9.94 -2.33 4.98
N SER A 175 -10.13 -3.59 4.56
CA SER A 175 -9.12 -4.65 4.69
C SER A 175 -7.93 -4.50 3.73
N MET A 176 -8.02 -3.57 2.78
CA MET A 176 -7.03 -3.30 1.75
C MET A 176 -6.57 -4.58 1.02
N PRO A 177 -7.48 -5.26 0.28
CA PRO A 177 -7.11 -6.41 -0.53
C PRO A 177 -6.00 -6.05 -1.51
N LEU A 178 -4.91 -6.81 -1.46
CA LEU A 178 -3.81 -6.74 -2.42
C LEU A 178 -3.94 -7.91 -3.38
N GLU A 179 -3.93 -7.59 -4.67
CA GLU A 179 -3.91 -8.54 -5.76
C GLU A 179 -2.60 -8.42 -6.52
N VAL A 180 -1.89 -9.53 -6.64
CA VAL A 180 -0.66 -9.66 -7.43
C VAL A 180 -0.93 -10.69 -8.52
N ALA A 181 -0.78 -10.30 -9.78
CA ALA A 181 -1.04 -11.14 -10.92
C ALA A 181 0.21 -11.31 -11.79
N LEU A 182 0.51 -12.55 -12.15
CA LEU A 182 1.39 -12.88 -13.26
C LEU A 182 0.54 -13.16 -14.50
N ILE A 183 0.85 -12.48 -15.60
CA ILE A 183 0.12 -12.54 -16.87
C ILE A 183 1.05 -13.06 -17.94
N ILE A 184 0.73 -14.22 -18.53
CA ILE A 184 1.51 -14.82 -19.62
C ILE A 184 0.55 -15.18 -20.76
N SER A 185 0.53 -14.37 -21.82
CA SER A 185 -0.39 -14.53 -22.95
C SER A 185 -1.85 -14.60 -22.48
N ASN A 186 -2.52 -15.76 -22.63
CA ASN A 186 -3.90 -15.98 -22.21
C ASN A 186 -4.04 -16.67 -20.83
N LYS A 187 -2.94 -16.81 -20.07
CA LYS A 187 -2.91 -17.44 -18.76
C LYS A 187 -2.62 -16.41 -17.67
N TYR A 188 -3.25 -16.57 -16.52
CA TYR A 188 -3.07 -15.67 -15.38
C TYR A 188 -2.93 -16.48 -14.09
N LEU A 189 -1.94 -16.13 -13.27
CA LEU A 189 -1.84 -16.58 -11.89
C LEU A 189 -2.07 -15.37 -10.98
N LEU A 190 -3.22 -15.35 -10.30
CA LEU A 190 -3.61 -14.30 -9.36
C LEU A 190 -3.37 -14.78 -7.93
N PHE A 191 -2.60 -14.02 -7.17
CA PHE A 191 -2.48 -14.13 -5.72
C PHE A 191 -3.21 -12.94 -5.08
N ARG A 192 -4.10 -13.21 -4.12
CA ARG A 192 -4.80 -12.19 -3.36
C ARG A 192 -4.56 -12.37 -1.86
N THR A 193 -4.28 -11.28 -1.17
CA THR A 193 -4.23 -11.21 0.29
C THR A 193 -4.84 -9.90 0.80
N TYR A 194 -4.74 -9.62 2.10
CA TYR A 194 -5.21 -8.38 2.73
C TYR A 194 -4.04 -7.70 3.43
N MET A 195 -3.84 -6.41 3.16
CA MET A 195 -2.74 -5.66 3.76
C MET A 195 -3.06 -5.22 5.18
N ASN A 196 -4.32 -4.86 5.45
CA ASN A 196 -4.71 -4.27 6.72
C ASN A 196 -5.06 -5.34 7.75
N GLU A 197 -4.09 -5.69 8.59
CA GLU A 197 -4.24 -6.67 9.66
C GLU A 197 -5.00 -6.13 10.88
N ALA A 198 -5.31 -4.82 10.90
CA ALA A 198 -6.25 -4.23 11.88
C ALA A 198 -7.71 -4.61 11.63
N ARG A 199 -8.01 -5.22 10.46
CA ARG A 199 -9.37 -5.58 10.07
C ARG A 199 -9.50 -7.10 10.02
N THR A 200 -10.52 -7.61 10.70
CA THR A 200 -10.93 -8.99 10.55
C THR A 200 -11.51 -9.19 9.15
N THR A 201 -10.99 -10.21 8.45
CA THR A 201 -11.48 -10.60 7.14
C THR A 201 -12.11 -11.99 7.24
N PRO A 202 -13.33 -12.18 6.74
CA PRO A 202 -13.95 -13.50 6.75
C PRO A 202 -13.23 -14.45 5.78
N GLY A 203 -13.05 -15.70 6.22
CA GLY A 203 -12.45 -16.76 5.41
C GLY A 203 -10.92 -16.79 5.43
N ASN A 204 -10.35 -17.39 4.39
CA ASN A 204 -8.91 -17.61 4.27
C ASN A 204 -8.15 -16.31 3.92
N LYS A 205 -6.97 -16.12 4.53
CA LYS A 205 -6.12 -14.94 4.32
C LYS A 205 -5.60 -14.81 2.88
N TYR A 206 -5.34 -15.94 2.23
CA TYR A 206 -4.79 -16.01 0.89
C TYR A 206 -5.75 -16.72 -0.07
N LEU A 207 -5.81 -16.21 -1.29
CA LEU A 207 -6.49 -16.83 -2.43
C LEU A 207 -5.51 -16.88 -3.60
N VAL A 208 -5.41 -18.03 -4.25
CA VAL A 208 -4.61 -18.20 -5.46
C VAL A 208 -5.48 -18.79 -6.57
N LEU A 209 -5.52 -18.12 -7.72
CA LEU A 209 -6.29 -18.53 -8.89
C LEU A 209 -5.36 -18.72 -10.08
N LEU A 210 -5.49 -19.86 -10.75
CA LEU A 210 -4.91 -20.08 -12.07
C LEU A 210 -6.03 -20.01 -13.10
N THR A 211 -5.87 -19.19 -14.13
CA THR A 211 -6.86 -19.02 -15.19
C THR A 211 -6.23 -19.18 -16.57
N LYS A 212 -7.04 -19.61 -17.54
CA LYS A 212 -6.67 -19.74 -18.96
C LYS A 212 -7.86 -19.34 -19.84
N GLY A 213 -7.66 -18.39 -20.75
CA GLY A 213 -8.70 -17.91 -21.66
C GLY A 213 -9.91 -17.31 -20.94
N GLY A 214 -9.70 -16.71 -19.77
CA GLY A 214 -10.78 -16.13 -18.94
C GLY A 214 -11.48 -17.13 -18.01
N ASN A 215 -11.21 -18.42 -18.11
CA ASN A 215 -11.79 -19.44 -17.24
C ASN A 215 -10.88 -19.77 -16.07
N VAL A 216 -11.46 -19.98 -14.88
CA VAL A 216 -10.72 -20.49 -13.71
C VAL A 216 -10.42 -21.96 -13.93
N VAL A 217 -9.14 -22.30 -14.00
CA VAL A 217 -8.65 -23.69 -14.10
C VAL A 217 -8.55 -24.27 -12.71
N SER A 218 -7.90 -23.53 -11.80
CA SER A 218 -7.63 -23.99 -10.43
C SER A 218 -7.82 -22.84 -9.44
N LYS A 219 -8.40 -23.14 -8.26
CA LYS A 219 -8.68 -22.18 -7.20
C LYS A 219 -8.33 -22.78 -5.85
N TYR A 220 -7.46 -22.08 -5.12
CA TYR A 220 -7.03 -22.48 -3.78
C TYR A 220 -7.19 -21.32 -2.82
N SER A 221 -7.58 -21.62 -1.59
CA SER A 221 -7.63 -20.65 -0.51
C SER A 221 -7.03 -21.25 0.74
N THR A 222 -6.18 -20.50 1.42
CA THR A 222 -5.48 -20.95 2.62
C THR A 222 -5.23 -19.77 3.55
N SER A 223 -5.11 -20.04 4.84
CA SER A 223 -4.57 -19.05 5.80
C SER A 223 -3.08 -19.24 6.03
N ASN A 224 -2.51 -20.39 5.65
CA ASN A 224 -1.14 -20.80 5.94
C ASN A 224 -0.41 -21.21 4.65
N GLU A 225 0.91 -21.06 4.63
CA GLU A 225 1.79 -21.57 3.56
C GLU A 225 1.44 -21.16 2.10
N PRO A 226 1.17 -19.88 1.81
CA PRO A 226 0.85 -19.46 0.43
C PRO A 226 1.99 -19.70 -0.56
N LEU A 227 3.24 -19.74 -0.10
CA LEU A 227 4.42 -19.90 -0.96
C LEU A 227 4.46 -21.26 -1.67
N ASN A 228 4.11 -22.33 -0.95
CA ASN A 228 4.06 -23.70 -1.51
C ASN A 228 2.97 -23.78 -2.59
N LEU A 229 1.80 -23.20 -2.34
CA LEU A 229 0.70 -23.17 -3.31
C LEU A 229 1.08 -22.38 -4.57
N VAL A 230 1.65 -21.20 -4.43
CA VAL A 230 2.06 -20.39 -5.59
C VAL A 230 3.13 -21.11 -6.41
N THR A 231 4.11 -21.75 -5.76
CA THR A 231 5.15 -22.53 -6.46
C THR A 231 4.57 -23.69 -7.25
N ASN A 232 3.61 -24.43 -6.67
CA ASN A 232 2.95 -25.53 -7.36
C ASN A 232 2.18 -25.05 -8.60
N LEU A 233 1.44 -23.94 -8.48
CA LEU A 233 0.66 -23.39 -9.60
C LEU A 233 1.54 -22.74 -10.67
N LEU A 234 2.70 -22.22 -10.30
CA LEU A 234 3.72 -21.76 -11.25
C LEU A 234 4.29 -22.90 -12.10
N ASN A 235 4.33 -24.13 -11.58
CA ASN A 235 4.68 -25.30 -12.38
C ASN A 235 3.52 -25.74 -13.27
N GLU A 236 2.28 -25.65 -12.79
CA GLU A 236 1.08 -25.97 -13.56
C GLU A 236 0.90 -25.02 -14.76
N ILE A 237 1.04 -23.70 -14.58
CA ILE A 237 0.87 -22.71 -15.67
C ILE A 237 1.85 -22.92 -16.84
N ARG A 238 3.04 -23.50 -16.58
CA ARG A 238 4.03 -23.87 -17.60
C ARG A 238 3.58 -25.06 -18.45
N ASN A 239 2.85 -25.99 -17.85
CA ASN A 239 2.40 -27.22 -18.50
C ASN A 239 1.03 -27.07 -19.20
N LEU A 240 0.32 -25.97 -18.95
CA LEU A 240 -0.91 -25.59 -19.65
C LEU A 240 -0.67 -25.11 -21.09
#